data_AF-A0A820DA06-F1
#
_entry.id   AF-A0A820DA06-F1
#
_cell.length_a   1.000
_cell.length_b   1.000
_cell.length_c   1.000
_cell.angle_alpha   90.00
_cell.angle_beta   90.00
_cell.angle_gamma   90.00
#
_symmetry.space_group_name_H-M   'P 1'
#
loop_
_entity.id
_entity.type
_entity.pdbx_description
1 polymer ?
#
loop_
_entity_poly.entity_id
_entity_poly.type
_entity_poly.pdbx_seq_one_letter_code
_entity_poly.pdbx_strand_id
1 'polypeptide(L)'
;GSIFRSNGKIFPTEFINKLKFNDILEAPIQIIYASRTHSQLSQVVKEFKSTDYNRMKITVLGSRDQLCIHPEVKSLENSSDKISVCREKIHRKACLFYRNFEISKPDIVKLPSMDIEDLVKTGIQKKFCPYFAARELKEKADIIFMPYNYLLDAKARRIHKINVRKSIVIFDEAHNIEQQCEDAASVMISSLDLAACLDDTTKVMQWMINSKSSEDSSTISTDDNEENNINTNALTITQDQISNLKLKIMKLEELLDEMKTTKGNIPSPGDVAFKWLKNAEIDFTAQGDIQQLQDINQFMTARCNYNIRHIIILLAF
;
A
#
# COMPACT_ATOMS: atom_id res chain seq x y z
N GLY A 1 42.36 -8.63 -6.82
CA GLY A 1 41.07 -7.93 -6.74
C GLY A 1 40.61 -7.63 -8.14
N SER A 2 39.55 -8.30 -8.60
CA SER A 2 39.05 -8.20 -9.97
C SER A 2 38.21 -6.93 -10.13
N ILE A 3 38.57 -6.08 -11.09
CA ILE A 3 37.87 -4.83 -11.39
C ILE A 3 36.79 -5.12 -12.45
N PHE A 4 35.52 -4.91 -12.11
CA PHE A 4 34.42 -4.99 -13.07
C PHE A 4 34.24 -3.64 -13.78
N ARG A 5 34.15 -3.68 -15.11
CA ARG A 5 33.85 -2.50 -15.95
C ARG A 5 32.49 -2.69 -16.62
N SER A 6 31.62 -1.68 -16.51
CA SER A 6 30.40 -1.53 -17.30
C SER A 6 30.25 -0.07 -17.71
N ASN A 7 30.03 0.18 -19.01
CA ASN A 7 29.94 1.52 -19.63
C ASN A 7 31.06 2.50 -19.22
N GLY A 8 32.31 2.02 -19.19
CA GLY A 8 33.48 2.87 -18.94
C GLY A 8 33.66 3.37 -17.50
N LYS A 9 32.75 3.05 -16.57
CA LYS A 9 32.89 3.38 -15.14
C LYS A 9 33.54 2.23 -14.39
N ILE A 10 34.56 2.56 -13.60
CA ILE A 10 35.29 1.63 -12.72
C ILE A 10 34.58 1.63 -11.36
N PHE A 11 34.02 0.48 -10.96
CA PHE A 11 33.36 0.35 -9.66
C PHE A 11 34.32 -0.28 -8.64
N PRO A 12 34.50 0.31 -7.44
CA PRO A 12 35.29 -0.29 -6.37
C PRO A 12 34.72 -1.66 -5.97
N THR A 13 35.58 -2.64 -5.71
CA THR A 13 35.21 -4.00 -5.28
C THR A 13 34.33 -4.00 -4.02
N GLU A 14 34.47 -2.99 -3.14
CA GLU A 14 33.62 -2.80 -1.96
C GLU A 14 32.16 -2.46 -2.30
N PHE A 15 31.92 -1.78 -3.43
CA PHE A 15 30.57 -1.48 -3.91
C PHE A 15 29.87 -2.74 -4.43
N ILE A 16 30.64 -3.64 -5.06
CA ILE A 16 30.17 -4.95 -5.49
C ILE A 16 29.95 -5.88 -4.30
N ASN A 17 30.75 -5.81 -3.25
CA ASN A 17 30.54 -6.63 -2.04
C ASN A 17 29.34 -6.15 -1.19
N LYS A 18 28.98 -4.86 -1.26
CA LYS A 18 27.74 -4.33 -0.65
C LYS A 18 26.48 -4.71 -1.42
N LEU A 19 26.58 -4.86 -2.74
CA LEU A 19 25.54 -5.53 -3.50
C LEU A 19 25.70 -7.02 -3.20
N LYS A 20 24.73 -7.65 -2.56
CA LYS A 20 24.76 -9.10 -2.28
C LYS A 20 24.66 -9.95 -3.55
N PHE A 21 25.55 -9.75 -4.52
CA PHE A 21 25.54 -10.37 -5.84
C PHE A 21 25.75 -11.88 -5.74
N ASN A 22 26.58 -12.32 -4.79
CA ASN A 22 26.79 -13.75 -4.53
C ASN A 22 25.55 -14.39 -3.88
N ASP A 23 24.92 -13.75 -2.88
CA ASP A 23 23.64 -14.24 -2.32
C ASP A 23 22.54 -14.35 -3.41
N ILE A 24 22.54 -13.43 -4.38
CA ILE A 24 21.61 -13.45 -5.53
C ILE A 24 21.93 -14.63 -6.47
N LEU A 25 23.20 -14.96 -6.70
CA LEU A 25 23.61 -16.09 -7.55
C LEU A 25 23.41 -17.46 -6.90
N GLU A 26 23.28 -17.54 -5.57
CA GLU A 26 23.05 -18.79 -4.83
C GLU A 26 21.57 -19.08 -4.51
N ALA A 27 20.69 -18.06 -4.48
CA ALA A 27 19.28 -18.26 -4.18
C ALA A 27 18.54 -19.15 -5.22
N PRO A 28 17.65 -20.08 -4.85
CA PRO A 28 16.92 -20.89 -5.83
C PRO A 28 16.07 -20.01 -6.76
N ILE A 29 15.93 -20.42 -8.02
CA ILE A 29 15.06 -19.72 -8.99
C ILE A 29 13.61 -19.91 -8.56
N GLN A 30 12.87 -18.81 -8.44
CA GLN A 30 11.45 -18.83 -8.08
C GLN A 30 10.56 -18.65 -9.32
N ILE A 31 9.47 -19.41 -9.43
CA ILE A 31 8.48 -19.23 -10.49
C ILE A 31 7.36 -18.32 -9.96
N ILE A 32 7.03 -17.27 -10.70
CA ILE A 32 5.88 -16.41 -10.43
C ILE A 32 4.85 -16.67 -11.51
N TYR A 33 3.74 -17.29 -11.14
CA TYR A 33 2.58 -17.47 -12.01
C TYR A 33 1.56 -16.37 -11.71
N ALA A 34 1.37 -15.47 -12.65
CA ALA A 34 0.44 -14.38 -12.54
C ALA A 34 -0.79 -14.66 -13.42
N SER A 35 -1.99 -14.37 -12.91
CA SER A 35 -3.24 -14.42 -13.69
C SER A 35 -4.16 -13.25 -13.34
N ARG A 36 -5.18 -12.99 -14.16
CA ARG A 36 -6.10 -11.86 -14.00
C ARG A 36 -7.01 -12.02 -12.77
N THR A 37 -7.53 -13.22 -12.53
CA THR A 37 -8.55 -13.46 -11.50
C THR A 37 -8.16 -14.53 -10.49
N HIS A 38 -8.65 -14.39 -9.26
CA HIS A 38 -8.45 -15.40 -8.22
C HIS A 38 -9.09 -16.75 -8.56
N SER A 39 -10.22 -16.76 -9.28
CA SER A 39 -10.85 -18.00 -9.73
C SER A 39 -9.96 -18.78 -10.71
N GLN A 40 -9.33 -18.08 -11.67
CA GLN A 40 -8.34 -18.69 -12.56
C GLN A 40 -7.15 -19.24 -11.76
N LEU A 41 -6.61 -18.48 -10.81
CA LEU A 41 -5.52 -18.95 -9.95
C LEU A 41 -5.91 -20.22 -9.16
N SER A 42 -7.11 -20.24 -8.56
CA SER A 42 -7.58 -21.42 -7.83
C SER A 42 -7.77 -22.64 -8.74
N GLN A 43 -8.18 -22.45 -9.99
CA GLN A 43 -8.25 -23.54 -10.97
C GLN A 43 -6.85 -24.08 -11.30
N VAL A 44 -5.91 -23.20 -11.66
CA VAL A 44 -4.54 -23.59 -12.00
C VAL A 44 -3.85 -24.30 -10.84
N VAL A 45 -4.08 -23.85 -9.60
CA VAL A 45 -3.52 -24.51 -8.41
C VAL A 45 -4.08 -25.93 -8.24
N LYS A 46 -5.37 -26.16 -8.54
CA LYS A 46 -5.97 -27.50 -8.49
C LYS A 46 -5.39 -28.42 -9.56
N GLU A 47 -5.23 -27.92 -10.78
CA GLU A 47 -4.59 -28.66 -11.87
C GLU A 47 -3.11 -28.93 -11.58
N PHE A 48 -2.39 -27.95 -11.00
CA PHE A 48 -1.01 -28.13 -10.59
C PHE A 48 -0.85 -29.28 -9.57
N LYS A 49 -1.76 -29.34 -8.57
CA LYS A 49 -1.78 -30.38 -7.54
C LYS A 49 -1.97 -31.80 -8.13
N SER A 50 -2.56 -31.96 -9.31
CA SER A 50 -2.73 -33.28 -9.97
C SER A 50 -1.55 -33.71 -10.84
N THR A 51 -0.52 -32.86 -10.99
CA THR A 51 0.70 -33.19 -11.75
C THR A 51 1.76 -33.91 -10.90
N ASP A 52 2.78 -34.47 -11.56
CA ASP A 52 3.98 -35.04 -10.92
C ASP A 52 4.82 -34.00 -10.15
N TYR A 53 4.48 -32.71 -10.26
CA TYR A 53 5.15 -31.58 -9.61
C TYR A 53 4.52 -31.20 -8.26
N ASN A 54 3.53 -31.96 -7.76
CA ASN A 54 2.83 -31.67 -6.50
C ASN A 54 3.73 -31.55 -5.25
N ARG A 55 4.99 -32.05 -5.33
CA ARG A 55 6.01 -31.94 -4.28
C ARG A 55 6.62 -30.54 -4.16
N MET A 56 6.45 -29.68 -5.16
CA MET A 56 6.93 -28.30 -5.12
C MET A 56 6.14 -27.50 -4.09
N LYS A 57 6.85 -26.60 -3.40
CA LYS A 57 6.24 -25.68 -2.45
C LYS A 57 5.57 -24.57 -3.23
N ILE A 58 4.26 -24.45 -3.05
CA ILE A 58 3.48 -23.40 -3.69
C ILE A 58 2.85 -22.49 -2.65
N THR A 59 2.65 -21.23 -3.02
CA THR A 59 1.81 -20.32 -2.25
C THR A 59 0.92 -19.51 -3.17
N VAL A 60 -0.25 -19.12 -2.68
CA VAL A 60 -1.18 -18.24 -3.41
C VAL A 60 -1.30 -16.94 -2.63
N LEU A 61 -0.88 -15.84 -3.26
CA LEU A 61 -1.10 -14.50 -2.72
C LEU A 61 -2.50 -14.02 -3.10
N GLY A 62 -3.14 -13.32 -2.18
CA GLY A 62 -4.44 -12.70 -2.44
C GLY A 62 -4.73 -11.52 -1.55
N SER A 63 -5.85 -10.88 -1.86
CA SER A 63 -6.34 -9.70 -1.17
C SER A 63 -6.93 -10.08 0.21
N ARG A 64 -7.21 -9.06 1.02
CA ARG A 64 -7.95 -9.24 2.28
C ARG A 64 -9.37 -9.72 2.05
N ASP A 65 -9.93 -9.49 0.86
CA ASP A 65 -11.26 -9.97 0.50
C ASP A 65 -11.33 -11.50 0.54
N GLN A 66 -10.28 -12.18 0.09
CA GLN A 66 -10.25 -13.65 0.06
C GLN A 66 -9.65 -14.24 1.34
N LEU A 67 -8.62 -13.62 1.91
CA LEU A 67 -7.82 -14.22 2.99
C LEU A 67 -8.14 -13.70 4.40
N CYS A 68 -8.91 -12.63 4.56
CA CYS A 68 -9.21 -12.10 5.90
C CYS A 68 -10.30 -12.93 6.59
N ILE A 69 -10.03 -13.30 7.85
CA ILE A 69 -10.96 -14.05 8.71
C ILE A 69 -11.40 -13.24 9.95
N HIS A 70 -10.94 -12.00 10.11
CA HIS A 70 -11.38 -11.15 11.21
C HIS A 70 -12.81 -10.67 10.93
N PRO A 71 -13.81 -10.93 11.80
CA PRO A 71 -15.23 -10.69 11.49
C PRO A 71 -15.52 -9.26 11.03
N GLU A 72 -15.09 -8.27 11.79
CA GLU A 72 -15.32 -6.84 11.49
C GLU A 72 -14.61 -6.36 10.23
N VAL A 73 -13.44 -6.92 9.89
CA VAL A 73 -12.73 -6.53 8.67
C VAL A 73 -13.36 -7.24 7.48
N LYS A 74 -13.72 -8.52 7.64
CA LYS A 74 -14.32 -9.33 6.58
C LYS A 74 -15.70 -8.81 6.16
N SER A 75 -16.48 -8.25 7.09
CA SER A 75 -17.83 -7.73 6.84
C SER A 75 -17.86 -6.41 6.07
N LEU A 76 -16.73 -5.70 5.93
CA LEU A 76 -16.69 -4.47 5.15
C LEU A 76 -16.86 -4.80 3.67
N GLU A 77 -17.53 -3.94 2.91
CA GLU A 77 -17.74 -4.17 1.48
C GLU A 77 -16.51 -3.75 0.67
N ASN A 78 -15.97 -2.56 0.94
CA ASN A 78 -14.87 -1.99 0.16
C ASN A 78 -13.51 -2.57 0.59
N SER A 79 -12.70 -3.01 -0.37
CA SER A 79 -11.34 -3.51 -0.12
C SER A 79 -10.45 -2.47 0.57
N SER A 80 -10.65 -1.19 0.28
CA SER A 80 -9.92 -0.09 0.90
C SER A 80 -10.27 0.07 2.39
N ASP A 81 -11.53 -0.17 2.79
CA ASP A 81 -11.97 -0.13 4.20
C ASP A 81 -11.33 -1.27 4.96
N LYS A 82 -11.31 -2.47 4.35
CA LYS A 82 -10.61 -3.62 4.90
C LYS A 82 -9.15 -3.34 5.16
N ILE A 83 -8.46 -2.67 4.24
CA ILE A 83 -7.03 -2.34 4.40
C ILE A 83 -6.83 -1.41 5.59
N SER A 84 -7.61 -0.33 5.67
CA SER A 84 -7.47 0.68 6.74
C SER A 84 -7.74 0.09 8.11
N VAL A 85 -8.93 -0.50 8.30
CA VAL A 85 -9.33 -1.06 9.60
C VAL A 85 -8.39 -2.20 10.00
N CYS A 86 -7.92 -3.02 9.05
CA CYS A 86 -6.91 -4.03 9.32
C CYS A 86 -5.60 -3.42 9.84
N ARG A 87 -5.09 -2.35 9.22
CA ARG A 87 -3.87 -1.66 9.66
C ARG A 87 -4.04 -1.06 11.05
N GLU A 88 -5.16 -0.39 11.29
CA GLU A 88 -5.47 0.21 12.59
C GLU A 88 -5.51 -0.85 13.70
N LYS A 89 -6.21 -1.98 13.47
CA LYS A 89 -6.26 -3.08 14.43
C LYS A 89 -4.91 -3.73 14.68
N ILE A 90 -4.05 -3.81 13.67
CA ILE A 90 -2.68 -4.32 13.83
C ILE A 90 -1.85 -3.35 14.68
N HIS A 91 -1.93 -2.05 14.37
CA HIS A 91 -1.23 -1.00 15.10
C HIS A 91 -1.64 -0.99 16.58
N ARG A 92 -2.94 -1.07 16.86
CA ARG A 92 -3.50 -1.14 18.23
C ARG A 92 -3.37 -2.52 18.88
N LYS A 93 -2.71 -3.48 18.23
CA LYS A 93 -2.57 -4.90 18.67
C LYS A 93 -3.92 -5.59 18.98
N ALA A 94 -5.00 -5.13 18.36
CA ALA A 94 -6.36 -5.60 18.54
C ALA A 94 -6.71 -6.82 17.65
N CYS A 95 -5.92 -7.09 16.61
CA CYS A 95 -6.15 -8.24 15.73
C CYS A 95 -5.53 -9.53 16.32
N LEU A 96 -6.37 -10.38 16.95
CA LEU A 96 -5.95 -11.67 17.53
C LEU A 96 -5.27 -12.58 16.50
N PHE A 97 -5.83 -12.69 15.29
CA PHE A 97 -5.31 -13.55 14.24
C PHE A 97 -3.91 -13.14 13.79
N TYR A 98 -3.64 -11.83 13.69
CA TYR A 98 -2.30 -11.33 13.33
C TYR A 98 -1.31 -11.57 14.46
N ARG A 99 -1.71 -11.31 15.70
CA ARG A 99 -0.87 -11.58 16.88
C ARG A 99 -0.47 -13.05 16.97
N ASN A 100 -1.42 -13.96 16.74
CA ASN A 100 -1.16 -15.40 16.74
C ASN A 100 -0.29 -15.82 15.56
N PHE A 101 -0.46 -15.20 14.38
CA PHE A 101 0.43 -15.40 13.24
C PHE A 101 1.89 -15.08 13.62
N GLU A 102 2.15 -13.94 14.25
CA GLU A 102 3.51 -13.55 14.67
C GLU A 102 4.17 -14.59 15.58
N ILE A 103 3.41 -15.14 16.54
CA ILE A 103 3.89 -16.17 17.47
C ILE A 103 4.15 -17.50 16.74
N SER A 104 3.28 -17.87 15.79
CA SER A 104 3.30 -19.18 15.11
C SER A 104 4.08 -19.20 13.79
N LYS A 105 4.80 -18.13 13.44
CA LYS A 105 5.65 -18.05 12.23
C LYS A 105 6.51 -19.31 11.98
N PRO A 106 7.23 -19.86 12.98
CA PRO A 106 8.08 -21.05 12.77
C PRO A 106 7.31 -22.31 12.37
N ASP A 107 6.04 -22.42 12.75
CA ASP A 107 5.18 -23.55 12.39
C ASP A 107 4.43 -23.30 11.09
N ILE A 108 4.10 -22.05 10.80
CA ILE A 108 3.47 -21.64 9.54
C ILE A 108 4.37 -21.96 8.35
N VAL A 109 5.67 -21.70 8.44
CA VAL A 109 6.62 -22.02 7.35
C VAL A 109 6.77 -23.52 7.05
N LYS A 110 6.22 -24.38 7.92
CA LYS A 110 6.21 -25.85 7.76
C LYS A 110 4.86 -26.36 7.23
N LEU A 111 3.87 -25.48 7.04
CA LEU A 111 2.59 -25.88 6.48
C LEU A 111 2.79 -26.46 5.07
N PRO A 112 2.01 -27.48 4.69
CA PRO A 112 2.01 -27.98 3.32
C PRO A 112 1.53 -26.90 2.35
N SER A 113 1.82 -27.11 1.06
CA SER A 113 1.26 -26.34 -0.04
C SER A 113 -0.27 -26.32 0.03
N MET A 114 -0.85 -25.13 0.20
CA MET A 114 -2.29 -24.92 0.31
C MET A 114 -2.76 -23.89 -0.72
N ASP A 115 -4.00 -24.05 -1.19
CA ASP A 115 -4.69 -22.97 -1.90
C ASP A 115 -5.30 -21.97 -0.90
N ILE A 116 -6.01 -20.97 -1.42
CA ILE A 116 -6.63 -19.92 -0.60
C ILE A 116 -7.65 -20.53 0.37
N GLU A 117 -8.50 -21.43 -0.12
CA GLU A 117 -9.59 -22.04 0.64
C GLU A 117 -9.04 -22.91 1.78
N ASP A 118 -8.04 -23.74 1.50
CA ASP A 118 -7.36 -24.59 2.48
C ASP A 118 -6.62 -23.75 3.53
N LEU A 119 -5.94 -22.67 3.12
CA LEU A 119 -5.22 -21.79 4.04
C LEU A 119 -6.19 -21.03 4.96
N VAL A 120 -7.33 -20.57 4.43
CA VAL A 120 -8.39 -19.93 5.23
C VAL A 120 -8.98 -20.90 6.24
N LYS A 121 -9.32 -22.13 5.84
CA LYS A 121 -9.81 -23.17 6.75
C LYS A 121 -8.79 -23.46 7.86
N THR A 122 -7.53 -23.61 7.49
CA THR A 122 -6.43 -23.86 8.44
C THR A 122 -6.23 -22.68 9.39
N GLY A 123 -6.29 -21.44 8.89
CA GLY A 123 -6.17 -20.24 9.72
C GLY A 123 -7.33 -20.06 10.70
N ILE A 124 -8.54 -20.49 10.35
CA ILE A 124 -9.69 -20.54 11.27
C ILE A 124 -9.43 -21.58 12.37
N GLN A 125 -9.08 -22.81 11.99
CA GLN A 125 -8.84 -23.92 12.94
C GLN A 125 -7.69 -23.61 13.91
N LYS A 126 -6.57 -23.10 13.38
CA LYS A 126 -5.35 -22.79 14.14
C LYS A 126 -5.28 -21.35 14.66
N LYS A 127 -6.32 -20.54 14.40
CA LYS A 127 -6.48 -19.14 14.84
C LYS A 127 -5.31 -18.21 14.47
N PHE A 128 -4.75 -18.32 13.27
CA PHE A 128 -3.75 -17.37 12.74
C PHE A 128 -4.27 -16.63 11.50
N CYS A 129 -3.66 -15.50 11.14
CA CYS A 129 -4.07 -14.69 9.99
C CYS A 129 -3.61 -15.32 8.64
N PRO A 130 -4.53 -15.80 7.77
CA PRO A 130 -4.16 -16.39 6.48
C PRO A 130 -3.47 -15.40 5.55
N TYR A 131 -3.92 -14.14 5.54
CA TYR A 131 -3.36 -13.08 4.68
C TYR A 131 -1.86 -12.85 4.94
N PHE A 132 -1.43 -12.82 6.20
CA PHE A 132 -0.01 -12.68 6.53
C PHE A 132 0.75 -13.99 6.41
N ALA A 133 0.10 -15.13 6.69
CA ALA A 133 0.70 -16.45 6.49
C ALA A 133 1.09 -16.71 5.03
N ALA A 134 0.23 -16.39 4.06
CA ALA A 134 0.55 -16.52 2.63
C ALA A 134 1.80 -15.68 2.24
N ARG A 135 1.91 -14.47 2.81
CA ARG A 135 3.06 -13.58 2.57
C ARG A 135 4.36 -14.10 3.18
N GLU A 136 4.27 -14.80 4.31
CA GLU A 136 5.42 -15.46 4.94
C GLU A 136 5.85 -16.70 4.15
N LEU A 137 4.90 -17.52 3.71
CA LEU A 137 5.14 -18.74 2.92
C LEU A 137 5.82 -18.46 1.58
N LYS A 138 5.55 -17.30 0.97
CA LYS A 138 6.15 -16.82 -0.28
C LYS A 138 7.68 -16.86 -0.28
N GLU A 139 8.34 -16.58 0.84
CA GLU A 139 9.81 -16.54 0.90
C GLU A 139 10.47 -17.93 0.70
N LYS A 140 9.72 -19.02 0.92
CA LYS A 140 10.21 -20.40 0.77
C LYS A 140 9.47 -21.19 -0.32
N ALA A 141 8.65 -20.53 -1.12
CA ALA A 141 7.87 -21.15 -2.18
C ALA A 141 8.71 -21.30 -3.45
N ASP A 142 8.62 -22.45 -4.10
CA ASP A 142 9.18 -22.68 -5.44
C ASP A 142 8.32 -21.96 -6.50
N ILE A 143 6.99 -21.96 -6.30
CA ILE A 143 6.03 -21.29 -7.19
C ILE A 143 5.11 -20.36 -6.38
N ILE A 144 5.00 -19.10 -6.82
CA ILE A 144 4.05 -18.14 -6.28
C ILE A 144 2.94 -17.89 -7.31
N PHE A 145 1.70 -18.17 -6.93
CA PHE A 145 0.51 -17.77 -7.66
C PHE A 145 0.03 -16.42 -7.16
N MET A 146 -0.17 -15.44 -8.04
CA MET A 146 -0.63 -14.10 -7.64
C MET A 146 -1.44 -13.38 -8.72
N PRO A 147 -2.27 -12.40 -8.37
CA PRO A 147 -2.89 -11.51 -9.36
C PRO A 147 -1.88 -10.63 -10.11
N TYR A 148 -2.20 -10.27 -11.36
CA TYR A 148 -1.38 -9.37 -12.19
C TYR A 148 -1.02 -8.04 -11.53
N ASN A 149 -1.99 -7.41 -10.87
CA ASN A 149 -1.81 -6.11 -10.26
C ASN A 149 -0.71 -6.12 -9.18
N TYR A 150 -0.43 -7.24 -8.52
CA TYR A 150 0.63 -7.33 -7.52
C TYR A 150 2.03 -7.24 -8.15
N LEU A 151 2.15 -7.58 -9.42
CA LEU A 151 3.38 -7.54 -10.18
C LEU A 151 3.52 -6.24 -10.98
N LEU A 152 2.44 -5.77 -11.60
CA LEU A 152 2.44 -4.60 -12.49
C LEU A 152 2.41 -3.27 -11.73
N ASP A 153 1.60 -3.15 -10.67
CA ASP A 153 1.58 -1.94 -9.83
C ASP A 153 2.84 -1.92 -8.93
N ALA A 154 3.67 -0.89 -9.11
CA ALA A 154 4.89 -0.68 -8.34
C ALA A 154 4.63 -0.55 -6.83
N LYS A 155 3.51 0.06 -6.42
CA LYS A 155 3.12 0.22 -5.02
C LYS A 155 2.74 -1.13 -4.43
N ALA A 156 1.88 -1.90 -5.10
CA ALA A 156 1.54 -3.25 -4.69
C ALA A 156 2.79 -4.14 -4.58
N ARG A 157 3.66 -4.13 -5.60
CA ARG A 157 4.90 -4.92 -5.63
C ARG A 157 5.80 -4.63 -4.42
N ARG A 158 5.96 -3.35 -4.03
CA ARG A 158 6.71 -2.93 -2.84
C ARG A 158 6.04 -3.41 -1.54
N ILE A 159 4.73 -3.23 -1.40
CA ILE A 159 3.97 -3.63 -0.20
C ILE A 159 4.04 -5.14 0.02
N HIS A 160 3.92 -5.93 -1.04
CA HIS A 160 3.98 -7.39 -0.99
C HIS A 160 5.42 -7.94 -0.99
N LYS A 161 6.43 -7.05 -1.06
CA LYS A 161 7.86 -7.40 -1.12
C LYS A 161 8.14 -8.46 -2.18
N ILE A 162 7.55 -8.31 -3.36
CA ILE A 162 7.73 -9.27 -4.45
C ILE A 162 9.07 -8.96 -5.13
N ASN A 163 9.98 -9.92 -5.10
CA ASN A 163 11.26 -9.84 -5.77
C ASN A 163 11.18 -10.59 -7.09
N VAL A 164 11.43 -9.87 -8.20
CA VAL A 164 11.44 -10.44 -9.56
C VAL A 164 12.86 -10.75 -10.05
N ARG A 165 13.87 -10.51 -9.21
CA ARG A 165 15.25 -10.89 -9.56
C ARG A 165 15.37 -12.41 -9.43
N LYS A 166 15.96 -13.04 -10.45
CA LYS A 166 16.15 -14.49 -10.51
C LYS A 166 14.83 -15.27 -10.37
N SER A 167 13.78 -14.74 -11.01
CA SER A 167 12.50 -15.43 -11.11
C SER A 167 12.12 -15.67 -12.56
N ILE A 168 11.42 -16.78 -12.81
CA ILE A 168 10.70 -17.01 -14.07
C ILE A 168 9.30 -16.45 -13.87
N VAL A 169 8.93 -15.44 -14.63
CA VAL A 169 7.59 -14.83 -14.57
C VAL A 169 6.75 -15.38 -15.72
N ILE A 170 5.59 -15.92 -15.39
CA ILE A 170 4.60 -16.43 -16.33
C ILE A 170 3.36 -15.57 -16.18
N PHE A 171 2.96 -14.90 -17.27
CA PHE A 171 1.67 -14.24 -17.35
C PHE A 171 0.70 -15.13 -18.11
N ASP A 172 -0.37 -15.54 -17.44
CA ASP A 172 -1.42 -16.36 -18.03
C ASP A 172 -2.66 -15.52 -18.33
N GLU A 173 -3.18 -15.57 -19.56
CA GLU A 173 -4.15 -14.62 -20.13
C GLU A 173 -3.61 -13.20 -20.35
N ALA A 174 -2.40 -13.11 -20.92
CA ALA A 174 -1.64 -11.87 -21.07
C ALA A 174 -2.29 -10.78 -21.96
N HIS A 175 -3.40 -11.09 -22.63
CA HIS A 175 -4.11 -10.15 -23.51
C HIS A 175 -4.69 -8.93 -22.77
N ASN A 176 -4.83 -8.97 -21.43
CA ASN A 176 -5.28 -7.83 -20.62
C ASN A 176 -4.14 -7.03 -19.97
N ILE A 177 -2.87 -7.36 -20.21
CA ILE A 177 -1.75 -6.71 -19.53
C ILE A 177 -1.70 -5.20 -19.84
N GLU A 178 -1.97 -4.81 -21.09
CA GLU A 178 -1.96 -3.40 -21.50
C GLU A 178 -2.94 -2.57 -20.67
N GLN A 179 -4.21 -3.00 -20.62
CA GLN A 179 -5.23 -2.34 -19.81
C GLN A 179 -4.85 -2.30 -18.33
N GLN A 180 -4.26 -3.37 -17.78
CA GLN A 180 -3.84 -3.39 -16.38
C GLN A 180 -2.67 -2.44 -16.09
N CYS A 181 -1.77 -2.26 -17.04
CA CYS A 181 -0.71 -1.26 -16.95
C CYS A 181 -1.27 0.16 -17.04
N GLU A 182 -2.22 0.39 -17.95
CA GLU A 182 -2.92 1.67 -18.08
C GLU A 182 -3.68 2.01 -16.79
N ASP A 183 -4.47 1.07 -16.27
CA ASP A 183 -5.23 1.23 -15.02
C ASP A 183 -4.30 1.49 -13.82
N ALA A 184 -3.14 0.83 -13.75
CA ALA A 184 -2.16 1.02 -12.69
C ALA A 184 -1.41 2.37 -12.77
N ALA A 185 -1.33 2.97 -13.96
CA ALA A 185 -0.73 4.28 -14.19
C ALA A 185 -1.77 5.42 -14.24
N SER A 186 -3.06 5.08 -14.25
CA SER A 186 -4.16 6.03 -14.32
C SER A 186 -4.70 6.36 -12.93
N VAL A 187 -5.24 7.56 -12.81
CA VAL A 187 -5.94 8.02 -11.60
C VAL A 187 -7.22 8.69 -12.03
N MET A 188 -8.27 8.46 -11.26
CA MET A 188 -9.57 9.12 -11.42
C MET A 188 -9.77 10.09 -10.26
N ILE A 189 -10.12 11.32 -10.57
CA ILE A 189 -10.47 12.36 -9.58
C ILE A 189 -11.89 12.80 -9.90
N SER A 190 -12.77 12.71 -8.92
CA SER A 190 -14.15 13.18 -9.00
C SER A 190 -14.36 14.43 -8.15
N SER A 191 -15.42 15.20 -8.42
CA SER A 191 -15.81 16.34 -7.57
C SER A 191 -16.06 15.91 -6.12
N LEU A 192 -16.54 14.68 -5.91
CA LEU A 192 -16.71 14.12 -4.56
C LEU A 192 -15.38 13.95 -3.83
N ASP A 193 -14.31 13.56 -4.54
CA ASP A 193 -12.97 13.43 -3.96
C ASP A 193 -12.43 14.80 -3.53
N LEU A 194 -12.62 15.84 -4.36
CA LEU A 194 -12.20 17.21 -4.03
C LEU A 194 -12.98 17.79 -2.85
N ALA A 195 -14.32 17.64 -2.85
CA ALA A 195 -15.17 18.07 -1.75
C ALA A 195 -14.77 17.41 -0.42
N ALA A 196 -14.46 16.11 -0.45
CA ALA A 196 -13.99 15.40 0.73
C ALA A 196 -12.61 15.90 1.20
N CYS A 197 -11.69 16.24 0.27
CA CYS A 197 -10.41 16.85 0.63
C CYS A 197 -10.59 18.23 1.29
N LEU A 198 -11.54 19.04 0.83
CA LEU A 198 -11.87 20.34 1.41
C LEU A 198 -12.45 20.20 2.83
N ASP A 199 -13.33 19.23 3.04
CA ASP A 199 -13.87 18.93 4.37
C ASP A 199 -12.75 18.47 5.33
N ASP A 200 -11.87 17.58 4.87
CA ASP A 200 -10.78 17.06 5.69
C ASP A 200 -9.73 18.14 6.05
N THR A 201 -9.37 19.01 5.11
CA THR A 201 -8.50 20.18 5.41
C THR A 201 -9.15 21.13 6.41
N THR A 202 -10.47 21.32 6.32
CA THR A 202 -11.24 22.13 7.29
C THR A 202 -11.21 21.55 8.69
N LYS A 203 -11.38 20.22 8.83
CA LYS A 203 -11.28 19.54 10.13
C LYS A 203 -9.90 19.70 10.75
N VAL A 204 -8.83 19.59 9.96
CA VAL A 204 -7.46 19.78 10.46
C VAL A 204 -7.24 21.21 10.94
N MET A 205 -7.75 22.21 10.21
CA MET A 205 -7.68 23.62 10.63
C MET A 205 -8.43 23.85 11.95
N GLN A 206 -9.65 23.33 12.09
CA GLN A 206 -10.43 23.43 13.33
C GLN A 206 -9.69 22.79 14.51
N TRP A 207 -9.07 21.63 14.28
CA TRP A 207 -8.24 20.98 15.30
C TRP A 207 -7.05 21.84 15.73
N MET A 208 -6.33 22.46 14.79
CA MET A 208 -5.22 23.36 15.10
C MET A 208 -5.66 24.56 15.95
N ILE A 209 -6.83 25.14 15.63
CA ILE A 209 -7.38 26.28 16.38
C ILE A 209 -7.73 25.86 17.81
N ASN A 210 -8.47 24.77 17.96
CA ASN A 210 -8.91 24.26 19.26
C ASN A 210 -7.72 23.84 20.16
N SER A 211 -6.64 23.35 19.55
CA SER A 211 -5.43 22.96 20.28
C SER A 211 -4.68 24.18 20.82
N LYS A 212 -4.61 25.29 20.07
CA LYS A 212 -4.00 26.55 20.53
C LYS A 212 -4.81 27.21 21.65
N SER A 213 -6.14 27.20 21.57
CA SER A 213 -7.00 27.73 22.64
C SER A 213 -6.93 26.95 23.95
N SER A 214 -6.39 25.72 23.93
CA SER A 214 -6.23 24.88 25.12
C SER A 214 -4.92 25.16 25.89
N GLU A 215 -3.92 25.75 25.24
CA GLU A 215 -2.62 26.08 25.87
C GLU A 215 -2.64 27.45 26.58
N ASP A 216 -3.53 28.37 26.20
CA ASP A 216 -3.61 29.72 26.77
C ASP A 216 -4.41 29.82 28.09
N SER A 217 -4.88 28.71 28.68
CA SER A 217 -5.71 28.72 29.90
C SER A 217 -5.13 28.01 31.12
N SER A 218 -3.84 27.64 31.13
CA SER A 218 -3.20 27.05 32.31
C SER A 218 -1.92 27.78 32.74
N THR A 219 -2.08 28.99 33.27
CA THR A 219 -1.25 29.44 34.40
C THR A 219 -1.97 29.07 35.69
N ILE A 220 -1.54 28.00 36.36
CA ILE A 220 -1.29 27.88 37.83
C ILE A 220 -1.00 26.41 38.21
N SER A 221 0.06 26.28 39.02
CA SER A 221 0.56 25.16 39.85
C SER A 221 1.21 23.92 39.19
N THR A 222 2.53 23.91 39.37
CA THR A 222 3.46 22.80 39.61
C THR A 222 2.86 21.52 40.19
N ASP A 223 3.15 20.38 39.54
CA ASP A 223 3.78 19.25 40.23
C ASP A 223 4.43 18.30 39.22
N ASP A 224 5.68 17.95 39.50
CA ASP A 224 6.57 17.13 38.70
C ASP A 224 6.07 15.69 38.58
N ASN A 225 6.12 15.13 37.37
CA ASN A 225 6.47 13.73 37.12
C ASN A 225 6.79 13.53 35.63
N GLU A 226 8.08 13.65 35.33
CA GLU A 226 8.70 13.16 34.10
C GLU A 226 8.62 11.63 34.05
N GLU A 227 8.14 11.10 32.91
CA GLU A 227 8.80 10.07 32.10
C GLU A 227 7.77 9.33 31.25
N ASN A 228 7.65 9.74 29.98
CA ASN A 228 7.48 8.89 28.79
C ASN A 228 7.24 9.79 27.56
N ASN A 229 8.23 10.63 27.26
CA ASN A 229 8.19 11.54 26.12
C ASN A 229 8.92 10.91 24.93
N ILE A 230 8.24 10.01 24.21
CA ILE A 230 8.55 9.74 22.81
C ILE A 230 7.60 10.62 21.99
N ASN A 231 8.07 11.84 21.71
CA ASN A 231 7.39 12.84 20.88
C ASN A 231 7.42 12.41 19.40
N THR A 232 6.70 11.35 19.05
CA THR A 232 6.43 10.97 17.66
C THR A 232 4.96 11.25 17.38
N ASN A 233 4.65 12.41 16.77
CA ASN A 233 3.40 12.82 16.08
C ASN A 233 3.08 14.32 16.30
N ALA A 234 4.09 15.20 16.18
CA ALA A 234 3.85 16.63 16.00
C ALA A 234 3.48 16.86 14.52
N LEU A 235 2.37 17.56 14.27
CA LEU A 235 2.02 18.01 12.93
C LEU A 235 3.06 19.08 12.54
N THR A 236 3.99 18.73 11.64
CA THR A 236 5.08 19.60 11.18
C THR A 236 4.62 20.76 10.29
N ILE A 237 3.33 20.80 9.97
CA ILE A 237 2.71 21.75 9.07
C ILE A 237 2.16 22.96 9.80
N THR A 238 2.38 24.14 9.24
CA THR A 238 1.83 25.40 9.76
C THR A 238 0.40 25.63 9.28
N GLN A 239 -0.33 26.48 10.00
CA GLN A 239 -1.69 26.88 9.62
C GLN A 239 -1.74 27.56 8.25
N ASP A 240 -0.72 28.33 7.89
CA ASP A 240 -0.60 28.98 6.58
C ASP A 240 -0.42 27.96 5.45
N GLN A 241 0.35 26.89 5.70
CA GLN A 241 0.54 25.81 4.73
C GLN A 241 -0.78 25.08 4.44
N ILE A 242 -1.59 24.78 5.47
CA ILE A 242 -2.92 24.17 5.26
C ILE A 242 -3.87 25.13 4.54
N SER A 243 -3.79 26.42 4.84
CA SER A 243 -4.62 27.45 4.20
C SER A 243 -4.28 27.57 2.72
N ASN A 244 -2.99 27.63 2.38
CA ASN A 244 -2.54 27.63 0.99
C ASN A 244 -2.95 26.35 0.27
N LEU A 245 -2.84 25.20 0.91
CA LEU A 245 -3.27 23.93 0.33
C LEU A 245 -4.77 23.91 0.05
N LYS A 246 -5.59 24.39 0.99
CA LYS A 246 -7.04 24.48 0.82
C LYS A 246 -7.42 25.38 -0.36
N LEU A 247 -6.75 26.52 -0.52
CA LEU A 247 -6.96 27.41 -1.67
C LEU A 247 -6.64 26.71 -3.00
N LYS A 248 -5.54 25.96 -3.06
CA LYS A 248 -5.16 25.17 -4.26
C LYS A 248 -6.21 24.10 -4.60
N ILE A 249 -6.77 23.42 -3.59
CA ILE A 249 -7.83 22.41 -3.79
C ILE A 249 -9.13 23.07 -4.28
N MET A 250 -9.51 24.23 -3.73
CA MET A 250 -10.67 24.99 -4.22
C MET A 250 -10.49 25.38 -5.69
N LYS A 251 -9.29 25.81 -6.07
CA LYS A 251 -8.96 26.13 -7.47
C LYS A 251 -9.04 24.91 -8.39
N LEU A 252 -8.68 23.71 -7.91
CA LEU A 252 -8.90 22.47 -8.66
C LEU A 252 -10.39 22.18 -8.88
N GLU A 253 -11.22 22.40 -7.87
CA GLU A 253 -12.67 22.20 -7.96
C GLU A 253 -13.30 23.14 -9.00
N GLU A 254 -12.94 24.42 -8.97
CA GLU A 254 -13.36 25.41 -9.98
C GLU A 254 -12.93 24.99 -11.39
N LEU A 255 -11.68 24.57 -11.57
CA LEU A 255 -11.17 24.10 -12.87
C LEU A 255 -11.86 22.81 -13.34
N LEU A 256 -12.29 21.94 -12.42
CA LEU A 256 -13.03 20.72 -12.75
C LEU A 256 -14.45 21.07 -13.23
N ASP A 257 -15.11 22.03 -12.59
CA ASP A 257 -16.44 22.50 -12.97
C ASP A 257 -16.44 23.20 -14.33
N GLU A 258 -15.35 23.90 -14.69
CA GLU A 258 -15.16 24.51 -16.00
C GLU A 258 -15.01 23.49 -17.14
N MET A 259 -14.58 22.27 -16.85
CA MET A 259 -14.54 21.18 -17.82
C MET A 259 -15.97 20.70 -18.10
N LYS A 260 -16.70 21.43 -18.96
CA LYS A 260 -18.09 21.14 -19.38
C LYS A 260 -18.35 19.64 -19.53
N THR A 261 -19.04 19.04 -18.57
CA THR A 261 -19.29 17.60 -18.55
C THR A 261 -20.51 17.25 -19.40
N THR A 262 -20.31 16.52 -20.50
CA THR A 262 -21.32 15.54 -20.95
C THR A 262 -21.16 14.31 -20.06
N LYS A 263 -22.21 13.96 -19.30
CA LYS A 263 -22.26 12.81 -18.35
C LYS A 263 -21.31 11.67 -18.73
N GLY A 264 -20.21 11.51 -17.99
CA GLY A 264 -19.25 10.42 -18.18
C GLY A 264 -17.83 10.75 -17.71
N ASN A 265 -16.98 9.73 -17.69
CA ASN A 265 -15.54 9.89 -17.44
C ASN A 265 -14.89 10.54 -18.67
N ILE A 266 -13.99 11.51 -18.45
CA ILE A 266 -13.23 12.17 -19.52
C ILE A 266 -11.83 11.57 -19.55
N PRO A 267 -11.56 10.51 -20.34
CA PRO A 267 -10.21 10.02 -20.51
C PRO A 267 -9.36 11.12 -21.13
N SER A 268 -8.31 11.53 -20.41
CA SER A 268 -7.39 12.57 -20.84
C SER A 268 -5.97 12.02 -20.74
N PRO A 269 -5.09 12.31 -21.70
CA PRO A 269 -3.70 11.90 -21.59
C PRO A 269 -3.03 12.57 -20.38
N GLY A 270 -2.01 11.91 -19.81
CA GLY A 270 -1.43 12.29 -18.51
C GLY A 270 -0.85 13.71 -18.47
N ASP A 271 -0.43 14.26 -19.60
CA ASP A 271 0.02 15.66 -19.74
C ASP A 271 -1.08 16.68 -19.41
N VAL A 272 -2.34 16.33 -19.69
CA VAL A 272 -3.51 17.15 -19.34
C VAL A 272 -3.68 17.21 -17.82
N ALA A 273 -3.46 16.10 -17.11
CA ALA A 273 -3.52 16.08 -15.65
C ALA A 273 -2.46 17.02 -15.05
N PHE A 274 -1.22 16.97 -15.54
CA PHE A 274 -0.15 17.88 -15.09
C PHE A 274 -0.46 19.34 -15.39
N LYS A 275 -1.04 19.65 -16.57
CA LYS A 275 -1.47 21.01 -16.92
C LYS A 275 -2.61 21.50 -16.02
N TRP A 276 -3.58 20.64 -15.74
CA TRP A 276 -4.69 20.95 -14.85
C TRP A 276 -4.21 21.26 -13.43
N LEU A 277 -3.31 20.44 -12.89
CA LEU A 277 -2.73 20.67 -11.56
C LEU A 277 -1.85 21.93 -11.51
N LYS A 278 -1.08 22.19 -12.57
CA LYS A 278 -0.27 23.42 -12.70
C LYS A 278 -1.14 24.67 -12.70
N ASN A 279 -2.31 24.64 -13.35
CA ASN A 279 -3.26 25.75 -13.35
C ASN A 279 -3.80 26.02 -11.93
N ALA A 280 -3.92 24.98 -11.10
CA ALA A 280 -4.26 25.09 -9.69
C ALA A 280 -3.07 25.50 -8.78
N GLU A 281 -1.91 25.83 -9.36
CA GLU A 281 -0.69 26.20 -8.62
C GLU A 281 -0.16 25.08 -7.71
N ILE A 282 -0.42 23.83 -8.09
CA ILE A 282 0.16 22.64 -7.44
C ILE A 282 1.40 22.26 -8.23
N ASP A 283 2.58 22.41 -7.62
CA ASP A 283 3.87 22.11 -8.24
C ASP A 283 4.43 20.77 -7.71
N PHE A 284 4.62 19.81 -8.60
CA PHE A 284 5.18 18.48 -8.31
C PHE A 284 6.71 18.46 -8.28
N THR A 285 7.37 19.53 -8.74
CA THR A 285 8.83 19.61 -8.79
C THR A 285 9.45 20.07 -7.47
N ALA A 286 8.68 20.79 -6.65
CA ALA A 286 9.04 21.12 -5.29
C ALA A 286 8.49 20.05 -4.34
N GLN A 287 9.34 19.38 -3.57
CA GLN A 287 8.94 18.38 -2.56
C GLN A 287 7.94 18.91 -1.49
N GLY A 288 7.59 20.20 -1.48
CA GLY A 288 6.78 20.86 -0.47
C GLY A 288 5.32 20.41 -0.43
N ASP A 289 4.55 20.58 -1.51
CA ASP A 289 3.10 20.35 -1.48
C ASP A 289 2.75 18.86 -1.27
N ILE A 290 3.50 17.96 -1.90
CA ILE A 290 3.34 16.51 -1.74
C ILE A 290 3.72 16.07 -0.32
N GLN A 291 4.84 16.56 0.22
CA GLN A 291 5.22 16.25 1.59
C GLN A 291 4.20 16.79 2.59
N GLN A 292 3.63 17.97 2.32
CA GLN A 292 2.58 18.53 3.17
C GLN A 292 1.32 17.66 3.18
N LEU A 293 0.87 17.22 2.01
CA LEU A 293 -0.25 16.29 1.89
C LEU A 293 0.03 14.94 2.59
N GLN A 294 1.26 14.43 2.51
CA GLN A 294 1.68 13.21 3.21
C GLN A 294 1.69 13.37 4.73
N ASP A 295 2.21 14.49 5.24
CA ASP A 295 2.27 14.82 6.66
C ASP A 295 0.86 15.00 7.25
N ILE A 296 -0.06 15.66 6.54
CA ILE A 296 -1.48 15.77 6.93
C ILE A 296 -2.11 14.38 7.03
N ASN A 297 -1.89 13.53 6.03
CA ASN A 297 -2.45 12.19 6.00
C ASN A 297 -1.89 11.33 7.15
N GLN A 298 -0.59 11.41 7.42
CA GLN A 298 0.04 10.71 8.53
C GLN A 298 -0.50 11.19 9.88
N PHE A 299 -0.65 12.50 10.07
CA PHE A 299 -1.18 13.09 11.29
C PHE A 299 -2.64 12.68 11.56
N MET A 300 -3.51 12.79 10.56
CA MET A 300 -4.93 12.47 10.70
C MET A 300 -5.17 10.97 10.95
N THR A 301 -4.37 10.12 10.29
CA THR A 301 -4.36 8.67 10.54
C THR A 301 -3.93 8.36 11.98
N ALA A 302 -2.95 9.08 12.52
CA ALA A 302 -2.39 8.80 13.83
C ALA A 302 -3.26 9.29 15.00
N ARG A 303 -3.95 10.43 14.85
CA ARG A 303 -4.53 11.16 15.99
C ARG A 303 -6.06 11.18 15.99
N CYS A 304 -6.69 11.20 14.82
CA CYS A 304 -8.13 11.35 14.71
C CYS A 304 -8.83 10.03 14.42
N ASN A 305 -8.11 8.94 14.14
CA ASN A 305 -8.69 7.66 13.70
C ASN A 305 -9.56 7.82 12.43
N TYR A 306 -9.35 8.92 11.70
CA TYR A 306 -9.98 9.22 10.42
C TYR A 306 -9.02 8.77 9.32
N ASN A 307 -9.47 7.84 8.48
CA ASN A 307 -8.73 7.39 7.32
C ASN A 307 -9.05 8.29 6.14
N ILE A 308 -8.26 9.34 5.94
CA ILE A 308 -8.48 10.29 4.84
C ILE A 308 -8.04 9.63 3.53
N ARG A 309 -9.01 9.05 2.82
CA ARG A 309 -8.78 8.45 1.50
C ARG A 309 -8.51 9.48 0.41
N HIS A 310 -9.16 10.63 0.50
CA HIS A 310 -9.32 11.52 -0.64
C HIS A 310 -8.04 12.34 -0.90
N ILE A 311 -7.32 12.73 0.15
CA ILE A 311 -6.01 13.40 0.04
C ILE A 311 -4.95 12.51 -0.64
N ILE A 312 -5.06 11.18 -0.49
CA ILE A 312 -4.11 10.22 -1.09
C ILE A 312 -4.23 10.16 -2.62
N ILE A 313 -5.40 10.47 -3.19
CA ILE A 313 -5.60 10.46 -4.64
C ILE A 313 -4.77 11.58 -5.30
N LEU A 314 -4.65 12.74 -4.64
CA LEU A 314 -3.78 13.82 -5.09
C LEU A 314 -2.29 13.50 -4.94
N LEU A 315 -1.93 12.65 -3.96
CA LEU A 315 -0.56 12.18 -3.72
C LEU A 315 -0.10 11.06 -4.67
N ALA A 316 -1.01 10.48 -5.47
CA ALA A 316 -0.71 9.34 -6.32
C ALA A 316 -0.03 9.71 -7.65
N PHE A 317 0.09 11.01 -7.95
CA PHE A 317 0.83 11.56 -9.09
C PHE A 317 2.23 12.05 -8.70
#